data_AF-A0AAN7WCV9-F1
#
_entry.id   AF-A0AAN7WCV9-F1
#
_cell.length_a   1.000
_cell.length_b   1.000
_cell.length_c   1.000
_cell.angle_alpha   90.00
_cell.angle_beta   90.00
_cell.angle_gamma   90.00
#
_symmetry.space_group_name_H-M   'P 1'
#
loop_
_entity.id
_entity.type
_entity.pdbx_description
1 polymer ?
#
loop_
_entity_poly.entity_id
_entity_poly.type
_entity_poly.pdbx_seq_one_letter_code
_entity_poly.pdbx_strand_id
1 'polypeptide(L)'
;MGESRQGYRKAITRTHTNSACRQELLAWMNGLLQLNITKVEQCGTGAAYCQIYDSIFLDLPMSRVKFNANSEYQYLENFKILSNCFRKHHVDRPLTVEQLTKCKMQDNLEFLQWTKRYWDQYYPGGDYDAVARRKGAGASTPAPAPTSARTSTSANTGARRPMGGAGAGAGAAPRTTSRQTGSGGQASTQLQQKNAELMETVQGLERERDFYFSKLRDIELLIQQAMEADQALEEDEGSLLKQIQTILYSTEEGFEIPAEAETEGAVEGGVEKNLKLASEPLPRPKPDQHLVQVLAVGLNPVDIKPAEAFIGRFAVKKPATPGFDFAGRIVTPASGSKLKAGQLVYGAANANPLAGGALAEYIAAPAATVCSIPAGVSPLDAAGVPVAAITAYSSLIPYIKSGARVFLNGGSGGVGTYGIQIAKAVGAHVTVSCSGRNAELCRSLGADEILDYTKRPLLAQLKDAVTAAGRPFDHVADYVFSDPDLYYKAHTYTTSSAKFVEVASGPNLPFIRFALGANIVPGVLGGGRRKLVIFVADVKSENLEPVSKLMAEGKVKTITDQVFSFENVAEAVKRLKTGRATGKVIVDVAGKGQQ
;
A
#
# COMPACT_ATOMS: atom_id res chain seq x y z
N MET A 1 -55.66 -12.45 18.42
CA MET A 1 -55.03 -13.72 17.98
C MET A 1 -54.50 -13.43 16.58
N GLY A 2 -53.21 -13.12 16.38
CA GLY A 2 -52.03 -13.97 16.64
C GLY A 2 -51.86 -14.89 15.43
N GLU A 3 -50.75 -15.06 14.71
CA GLU A 3 -49.30 -14.82 14.84
C GLU A 3 -48.75 -14.92 13.37
N SER A 4 -47.86 -14.07 12.85
CA SER A 4 -46.39 -14.05 12.94
C SER A 4 -45.62 -15.29 12.42
N ARG A 5 -44.61 -15.01 11.55
CA ARG A 5 -43.35 -15.75 11.25
C ARG A 5 -43.45 -16.97 10.31
N GLN A 6 -42.49 -17.37 9.48
CA GLN A 6 -41.15 -16.95 9.02
C GLN A 6 -40.61 -18.17 8.22
N GLY A 7 -39.76 -18.02 7.19
CA GLY A 7 -38.73 -19.06 6.96
C GLY A 7 -38.37 -19.52 5.53
N TYR A 8 -37.28 -18.93 5.04
CA TYR A 8 -36.08 -19.54 4.39
C TYR A 8 -36.09 -20.17 2.98
N ARG A 9 -35.04 -19.74 2.25
CA ARG A 9 -34.52 -20.19 0.94
C ARG A 9 -33.69 -21.49 1.04
N LYS A 10 -33.57 -22.17 -0.11
CA LYS A 10 -32.82 -23.41 -0.37
C LYS A 10 -31.32 -23.34 -0.02
N ALA A 11 -30.77 -24.48 0.39
CA ALA A 11 -29.46 -24.70 1.00
C ALA A 11 -28.28 -24.91 0.00
N ILE A 12 -27.06 -24.79 0.56
CA ILE A 12 -25.72 -24.91 -0.03
C ILE A 12 -25.21 -26.37 0.01
N THR A 13 -24.39 -26.76 -0.98
CA THR A 13 -23.28 -27.69 -0.72
C THR A 13 -22.05 -27.37 -1.59
N ARG A 14 -20.93 -27.06 -0.94
CA ARG A 14 -19.58 -27.36 -1.45
C ARG A 14 -18.76 -27.85 -0.25
N THR A 15 -18.14 -29.01 -0.41
CA THR A 15 -17.40 -29.77 0.60
C THR A 15 -16.18 -29.00 1.11
N HIS A 16 -16.07 -28.84 2.44
CA HIS A 16 -14.83 -28.43 3.10
C HIS A 16 -13.86 -29.62 3.15
N THR A 17 -12.66 -29.47 2.59
CA THR A 17 -11.50 -30.26 3.03
C THR A 17 -10.79 -29.49 4.13
N ASN A 18 -10.64 -30.13 5.29
CA ASN A 18 -10.06 -29.56 6.52
C ASN A 18 -8.65 -28.99 6.31
N SER A 19 -8.46 -27.73 6.67
CA SER A 19 -7.13 -27.16 6.95
C SER A 19 -6.83 -27.42 8.43
N ALA A 20 -5.92 -28.34 8.74
CA ALA A 20 -5.49 -28.60 10.12
C ALA A 20 -4.91 -27.34 10.79
N CYS A 21 -5.22 -27.14 12.07
CA CYS A 21 -4.79 -25.98 12.84
C CYS A 21 -3.30 -26.09 13.23
N ARG A 22 -2.58 -24.96 13.35
CA ARG A 22 -1.14 -24.89 13.67
C ARG A 22 -0.72 -25.77 14.87
N GLN A 23 -1.54 -25.81 15.92
CA GLN A 23 -1.26 -26.60 17.12
C GLN A 23 -1.35 -28.11 16.86
N GLU A 24 -2.28 -28.53 16.00
CA GLU A 24 -2.47 -29.93 15.61
C GLU A 24 -1.28 -30.42 14.77
N LEU A 25 -0.75 -29.59 13.87
CA LEU A 25 0.42 -29.92 13.07
C LEU A 25 1.69 -30.10 13.93
N LEU A 26 1.90 -29.23 14.91
CA LEU A 26 3.01 -29.36 15.85
C LEU A 26 2.85 -30.60 16.74
N ALA A 27 1.64 -30.87 17.24
CA ALA A 27 1.35 -32.06 18.04
C ALA A 27 1.59 -33.35 17.24
N TRP A 28 1.12 -33.40 15.99
CA TRP A 28 1.36 -34.53 15.08
C TRP A 28 2.85 -34.74 14.80
N MET A 29 3.57 -33.69 14.41
CA MET A 29 5.00 -33.78 14.10
C MET A 29 5.81 -34.20 15.33
N ASN A 30 5.52 -33.66 16.51
CA ASN A 30 6.19 -34.08 17.74
C ASN A 30 5.85 -35.51 18.13
N GLY A 31 4.62 -35.97 17.90
CA GLY A 31 4.21 -37.35 18.13
C GLY A 31 4.93 -38.32 17.19
N LEU A 32 4.98 -38.01 15.90
CA LEU A 32 5.65 -38.82 14.88
C LEU A 32 7.17 -38.88 15.11
N LEU A 33 7.79 -37.74 15.40
CA LEU A 33 9.25 -37.63 15.45
C LEU A 33 9.82 -37.79 16.86
N GLN A 34 9.00 -37.80 17.90
CA GLN A 34 9.43 -37.73 19.30
C GLN A 34 10.39 -36.53 19.53
N LEU A 35 9.94 -35.34 19.11
CA LEU A 35 10.63 -34.06 19.28
C LEU A 35 9.82 -33.12 20.20
N ASN A 36 10.42 -32.00 20.61
CA ASN A 36 9.76 -30.96 21.40
C ASN A 36 9.74 -29.62 20.65
N ILE A 37 9.17 -29.61 19.45
CA ILE A 37 9.01 -28.39 18.65
C ILE A 37 7.80 -27.63 19.16
N THR A 38 8.02 -26.42 19.67
CA THR A 38 6.97 -25.55 20.24
C THR A 38 6.53 -24.46 19.27
N LYS A 39 7.33 -24.20 18.23
CA LYS A 39 7.12 -23.14 17.24
C LYS A 39 7.45 -23.66 15.84
N VAL A 40 6.64 -23.30 14.86
CA VAL A 40 6.78 -23.74 13.45
C VAL A 40 8.08 -23.24 12.82
N GLU A 41 8.58 -22.09 13.29
CA GLU A 41 9.85 -21.49 12.92
C GLU A 41 11.04 -22.45 13.16
N GLN A 42 10.95 -23.36 14.12
CA GLN A 42 12.01 -24.34 14.40
C GLN A 42 12.15 -25.39 13.28
N CYS A 43 11.11 -25.57 12.45
CA CYS A 43 11.18 -26.42 11.26
C CYS A 43 12.12 -25.86 10.19
N GLY A 44 12.41 -24.54 10.23
CA GLY A 44 13.33 -23.86 9.31
C GLY A 44 14.80 -24.32 9.43
N THR A 45 15.11 -25.16 10.42
CA THR A 45 16.39 -25.87 10.49
C THR A 45 16.52 -27.01 9.48
N GLY A 46 15.41 -27.45 8.86
CA GLY A 46 15.33 -28.54 7.90
C GLY A 46 15.35 -29.95 8.52
N ALA A 47 15.77 -30.11 9.78
CA ALA A 47 15.95 -31.43 10.40
C ALA A 47 14.63 -32.20 10.57
N ALA A 48 13.57 -31.52 11.02
CA ALA A 48 12.25 -32.12 11.17
C ALA A 48 11.68 -32.57 9.82
N TYR A 49 11.82 -31.76 8.77
CA TYR A 49 11.37 -32.13 7.44
C TYR A 49 12.12 -33.36 6.92
N CYS A 50 13.46 -33.39 7.00
CA CYS A 50 14.23 -34.58 6.65
C CYS A 50 13.69 -35.83 7.36
N GLN A 51 13.38 -35.75 8.65
CA GLN A 51 12.90 -36.92 9.36
C GLN A 51 11.45 -37.33 8.99
N ILE A 52 10.58 -36.36 8.65
CA ILE A 52 9.24 -36.68 8.14
C ILE A 52 9.34 -37.46 6.83
N TYR A 53 10.17 -37.02 5.88
CA TYR A 53 10.34 -37.75 4.62
C TYR A 53 11.12 -39.06 4.79
N ASP A 54 12.00 -39.17 5.78
CA ASP A 54 12.59 -40.45 6.18
C ASP A 54 11.55 -41.44 6.66
N SER A 55 10.48 -41.00 7.33
CA SER A 55 9.39 -41.90 7.71
C SER A 55 8.62 -42.47 6.52
N ILE A 56 8.59 -41.76 5.39
CA ILE A 56 7.91 -42.21 4.16
C ILE A 56 8.82 -43.15 3.36
N PHE A 57 10.07 -42.74 3.14
CA PHE A 57 10.96 -43.41 2.18
C PHE A 57 12.03 -44.32 2.82
N LEU A 58 12.34 -44.13 4.11
CA LEU A 58 13.34 -44.86 4.89
C LEU A 58 14.77 -44.88 4.34
N ASP A 59 15.07 -44.07 3.32
CA ASP A 59 16.34 -44.07 2.60
C ASP A 59 17.13 -42.75 2.71
N LEU A 60 16.67 -41.82 3.55
CA LEU A 60 17.42 -40.59 3.81
C LEU A 60 18.65 -40.90 4.68
N PRO A 61 19.80 -40.24 4.42
CA PRO A 61 21.02 -40.43 5.20
C PRO A 61 20.91 -39.72 6.56
N MET A 62 20.10 -40.27 7.47
CA MET A 62 19.76 -39.64 8.76
C MET A 62 20.97 -39.36 9.66
N SER A 63 22.08 -40.08 9.50
CA SER A 63 23.35 -39.80 10.20
C SER A 63 23.98 -38.46 9.80
N ARG A 64 23.60 -37.88 8.66
CA ARG A 64 24.07 -36.57 8.18
C ARG A 64 23.14 -35.42 8.54
N VAL A 65 21.95 -35.71 9.06
CA VAL A 65 20.97 -34.69 9.43
C VAL A 65 21.34 -34.08 10.78
N LYS A 66 21.50 -32.76 10.83
CA LYS A 66 21.90 -32.00 12.02
C LYS A 66 20.67 -31.53 12.80
N PHE A 67 20.28 -32.26 13.84
CA PHE A 67 19.12 -31.92 14.69
C PHE A 67 19.36 -30.74 15.65
N ASN A 68 20.61 -30.52 16.06
CA ASN A 68 21.00 -29.39 16.90
C ASN A 68 21.64 -28.26 16.08
N ALA A 69 21.12 -28.03 14.86
CA ALA A 69 21.65 -26.99 13.99
C ALA A 69 21.39 -25.60 14.58
N ASN A 70 22.43 -24.76 14.64
CA ASN A 70 22.35 -23.42 15.25
C ASN A 70 22.86 -22.29 14.33
N SER A 71 23.18 -22.61 13.08
CA SER A 71 23.58 -21.63 12.06
C SER A 71 22.94 -21.94 10.71
N GLU A 72 22.70 -20.90 9.91
CA GLU A 72 22.06 -21.02 8.59
C GLU A 72 22.81 -21.96 7.65
N TYR A 73 24.14 -21.97 7.71
CA TYR A 73 24.98 -22.91 6.97
C TYR A 73 24.62 -24.38 7.28
N GLN A 74 24.33 -24.70 8.54
CA GLN A 74 23.90 -26.04 8.93
C GLN A 74 22.46 -26.35 8.49
N TYR A 75 21.60 -25.34 8.36
CA TYR A 75 20.24 -25.51 7.83
C TYR A 75 20.30 -25.87 6.35
N LEU A 76 21.15 -25.18 5.58
CA LEU A 76 21.37 -25.46 4.17
C LEU A 76 21.85 -26.90 3.93
N GLU A 77 22.69 -27.44 4.82
CA GLU A 77 23.09 -28.86 4.72
C GLU A 77 21.91 -29.82 4.89
N ASN A 78 21.00 -29.56 5.84
CA ASN A 78 19.78 -30.36 5.99
C ASN A 78 18.87 -30.23 4.77
N PHE A 79 18.65 -29.00 4.25
CA PHE A 79 17.83 -28.81 3.06
C PHE A 79 18.44 -29.39 1.78
N LYS A 80 19.77 -29.51 1.70
CA LYS A 80 20.43 -30.24 0.62
C LYS A 80 20.10 -31.74 0.66
N ILE A 81 20.01 -32.34 1.85
CA ILE A 81 19.57 -33.74 2.03
C ILE A 81 18.10 -33.87 1.58
N LEU A 82 17.23 -32.96 2.03
CA LEU A 82 15.82 -32.96 1.66
C LEU A 82 15.60 -32.77 0.14
N SER A 83 16.34 -31.84 -0.47
CA SER A 83 16.26 -31.58 -1.92
C SER A 83 16.67 -32.78 -2.76
N ASN A 84 17.67 -33.53 -2.30
CA ASN A 84 18.07 -34.77 -2.96
C ASN A 84 17.01 -35.88 -2.80
N CYS A 85 16.34 -35.95 -1.64
CA CYS A 85 15.20 -36.85 -1.44
C CYS A 85 14.06 -36.52 -2.41
N PHE A 86 13.70 -35.24 -2.55
CA PHE A 86 12.62 -34.79 -3.45
C PHE A 86 12.93 -35.13 -4.91
N ARG A 87 14.17 -34.88 -5.35
CA ARG A 87 14.61 -35.24 -6.70
C ARG A 87 14.59 -36.75 -6.94
N LYS A 88 15.03 -37.54 -5.96
CA LYS A 88 15.10 -39.02 -6.07
C LYS A 88 13.73 -39.66 -6.16
N HIS A 89 12.76 -39.16 -5.39
CA HIS A 89 11.42 -39.73 -5.28
C HIS A 89 10.36 -38.96 -6.10
N HIS A 90 10.81 -38.07 -6.99
CA HIS A 90 9.94 -37.26 -7.86
C HIS A 90 8.82 -36.52 -7.11
N VAL A 91 9.18 -35.93 -5.97
CA VAL A 91 8.26 -35.14 -5.17
C VAL A 91 8.04 -33.79 -5.86
N ASP A 92 6.89 -33.63 -6.52
CA ASP A 92 6.53 -32.47 -7.34
C ASP A 92 6.10 -31.26 -6.48
N ARG A 93 7.06 -30.76 -5.70
CA ARG A 93 6.94 -29.53 -4.91
C ARG A 93 8.28 -28.79 -4.93
N PRO A 94 8.33 -27.53 -5.41
CA PRO A 94 9.54 -26.74 -5.30
C PRO A 94 9.89 -26.49 -3.83
N LEU A 95 11.14 -26.80 -3.47
CA LEU A 95 11.71 -26.50 -2.16
C LEU A 95 12.33 -25.11 -2.19
N THR A 96 11.64 -24.11 -1.64
CA THR A 96 12.15 -22.74 -1.52
C THR A 96 13.13 -22.61 -0.35
N VAL A 97 14.29 -23.26 -0.47
CA VAL A 97 15.29 -23.40 0.60
C VAL A 97 15.64 -22.05 1.24
N GLU A 98 15.88 -21.02 0.43
CA GLU A 98 16.24 -19.67 0.90
C GLU A 98 15.14 -18.96 1.69
N GLN A 99 13.87 -19.35 1.51
CA GLN A 99 12.76 -18.82 2.29
C GLN A 99 12.61 -19.61 3.59
N LEU A 100 12.71 -20.94 3.52
CA LEU A 100 12.55 -21.83 4.66
C LEU A 100 13.67 -21.67 5.71
N THR A 101 14.93 -21.46 5.27
CA THR A 101 16.09 -21.27 6.17
C THR A 101 16.06 -19.96 6.95
N LYS A 102 15.24 -18.98 6.53
CA LYS A 102 15.00 -17.73 7.28
C LYS A 102 14.12 -17.94 8.51
N CYS A 103 13.65 -19.16 8.76
CA CYS A 103 12.84 -19.56 9.91
C CYS A 103 11.59 -18.67 10.10
N LYS A 104 11.03 -18.13 9.00
CA LYS A 104 9.78 -17.36 9.05
C LYS A 104 8.60 -18.29 9.29
N MET A 105 7.69 -17.85 10.16
CA MET A 105 6.53 -18.63 10.58
C MET A 105 5.64 -19.04 9.40
N GLN A 106 5.32 -18.11 8.49
CA GLN A 106 4.36 -18.35 7.40
C GLN A 106 4.91 -19.34 6.37
N ASP A 107 6.14 -19.13 5.91
CA ASP A 107 6.82 -20.00 4.93
C ASP A 107 6.93 -21.44 5.46
N ASN A 108 7.33 -21.60 6.72
CA ASN A 108 7.42 -22.91 7.36
C ASN A 108 6.05 -23.52 7.68
N LEU A 109 5.02 -22.71 7.96
CA LEU A 109 3.67 -23.22 8.22
C LEU A 109 3.03 -23.79 6.94
N GLU A 110 3.16 -23.08 5.82
CA GLU A 110 2.65 -23.54 4.54
C GLU A 110 3.35 -24.84 4.12
N PHE A 111 4.67 -24.87 4.22
CA PHE A 111 5.44 -26.06 3.85
C PHE A 111 5.15 -27.25 4.80
N LEU A 112 4.93 -27.00 6.10
CA LEU A 112 4.51 -28.04 7.05
C LEU A 112 3.09 -28.55 6.78
N GLN A 113 2.15 -27.67 6.41
CA GLN A 113 0.79 -28.07 6.01
C GLN A 113 0.81 -28.95 4.77
N TRP A 114 1.62 -28.58 3.77
CA TRP A 114 1.80 -29.40 2.58
C TRP A 114 2.48 -30.73 2.91
N THR A 115 3.55 -30.70 3.71
CA THR A 115 4.26 -31.91 4.16
C THR A 115 3.33 -32.86 4.93
N LYS A 116 2.41 -32.36 5.75
CA LYS A 116 1.39 -33.19 6.41
C LYS A 116 0.47 -33.87 5.40
N ARG A 117 -0.07 -33.11 4.44
CA ARG A 117 -0.94 -33.67 3.39
C ARG A 117 -0.22 -34.73 2.57
N TYR A 118 1.04 -34.47 2.23
CA TYR A 118 1.88 -35.42 1.52
C TYR A 118 2.11 -36.70 2.37
N TRP A 119 2.44 -36.53 3.65
CA TRP A 119 2.62 -37.67 4.55
C TRP A 119 1.33 -38.50 4.69
N ASP A 120 0.17 -37.86 4.86
CA ASP A 120 -1.13 -38.54 4.96
C ASP A 120 -1.45 -39.36 3.72
N GLN A 121 -0.98 -38.92 2.55
CA GLN A 121 -1.24 -39.57 1.28
C GLN A 121 -0.24 -40.70 0.98
N TYR A 122 1.01 -40.57 1.38
CA TYR A 122 2.10 -41.42 0.90
C TYR A 122 2.81 -42.24 1.99
N TYR A 123 2.49 -42.05 3.27
CA TYR A 123 3.05 -42.89 4.33
C TYR A 123 2.60 -44.35 4.15
N PRO A 124 3.54 -45.32 4.02
CA PRO A 124 3.20 -46.70 3.65
C PRO A 124 2.54 -47.51 4.79
N GLY A 125 2.44 -46.94 6.00
CA GLY A 125 2.01 -47.64 7.21
C GLY A 125 3.15 -48.44 7.86
N GLY A 126 2.98 -48.75 9.15
CA GLY A 126 3.97 -49.47 9.98
C GLY A 126 4.48 -48.64 11.16
N ASP A 127 5.29 -49.24 12.03
CA ASP A 127 5.92 -48.53 13.14
C ASP A 127 7.19 -47.81 12.65
N TYR A 128 7.26 -46.49 12.87
CA TYR A 128 8.44 -45.68 12.58
C TYR A 128 9.17 -45.29 13.88
N ASP A 129 10.33 -45.90 14.14
CA ASP A 129 11.16 -45.54 15.29
C ASP A 129 12.06 -44.33 14.98
N ALA A 130 11.50 -43.14 15.20
CA ALA A 130 12.22 -41.88 14.99
C ALA A 130 13.49 -41.75 15.86
N VAL A 131 13.56 -42.38 17.04
CA VAL A 131 14.72 -42.26 17.94
C VAL A 131 15.87 -43.13 17.44
N ALA A 132 15.59 -44.38 17.08
CA ALA A 132 16.59 -45.29 16.53
C ALA A 132 17.17 -44.76 15.21
N ARG A 133 16.33 -44.15 14.35
CA ARG A 133 16.77 -43.54 13.09
C ARG A 133 17.76 -42.37 13.28
N ARG A 134 17.67 -41.63 14.40
CA ARG A 134 18.64 -40.57 14.76
C ARG A 134 19.97 -41.10 15.30
N LYS A 135 20.09 -42.40 15.61
CA LYS A 135 21.31 -43.03 16.17
C LYS A 135 21.94 -42.24 17.33
N GLY A 136 21.13 -41.67 18.22
CA GLY A 136 21.60 -40.94 19.42
C GLY A 136 21.99 -39.47 19.20
N ALA A 137 21.76 -38.88 18.02
CA ALA A 137 21.84 -37.42 17.84
C ALA A 137 20.66 -36.76 18.59
N GLY A 138 20.88 -36.44 19.88
CA GLY A 138 19.84 -36.07 20.84
C GLY A 138 19.09 -34.78 20.48
N ALA A 139 17.76 -34.83 20.60
CA ALA A 139 16.90 -33.67 20.81
C ALA A 139 16.97 -33.29 22.29
N SER A 140 17.25 -32.03 22.61
CA SER A 140 17.26 -31.56 23.99
C SER A 140 15.84 -31.54 24.56
N THR A 141 15.58 -32.33 25.60
CA THR A 141 14.41 -32.20 26.48
C THR A 141 14.71 -31.12 27.53
N PRO A 142 13.97 -30.00 27.60
CA PRO A 142 14.08 -29.07 28.72
C PRO A 142 13.26 -29.59 29.91
N ALA A 143 13.86 -29.53 31.10
CA ALA A 143 13.23 -29.79 32.40
C ALA A 143 12.00 -28.89 32.64
N PRO A 144 11.02 -29.30 33.48
CA PRO A 144 9.83 -28.50 33.71
C PRO A 144 10.18 -27.17 34.40
N ALA A 145 9.64 -26.07 33.85
CA ALA A 145 9.81 -24.73 34.40
C ALA A 145 9.11 -24.59 35.78
N PRO A 146 9.68 -23.81 36.72
CA PRO A 146 9.08 -23.63 38.03
C PRO A 146 7.79 -22.82 37.93
N THR A 147 6.76 -23.31 38.62
CA THR A 147 5.45 -22.69 38.76
C THR A 147 5.54 -21.34 39.49
N SER A 148 4.88 -20.32 38.93
CA SER A 148 4.60 -19.06 39.61
C SER A 148 3.74 -19.30 40.85
N ALA A 149 4.27 -19.01 42.04
CA ALA A 149 3.50 -18.90 43.26
C ALA A 149 3.61 -17.49 43.86
N ARG A 150 2.43 -16.93 44.08
CA ARG A 150 2.01 -15.78 44.89
C ARG A 150 2.98 -15.21 45.94
N THR A 151 2.92 -13.87 45.98
CA THR A 151 3.07 -12.94 47.11
C THR A 151 2.94 -13.49 48.54
N SER A 152 3.87 -13.11 49.42
CA SER A 152 3.59 -12.64 50.80
C SER A 152 4.80 -11.99 51.50
N THR A 153 4.67 -10.69 51.79
CA THR A 153 5.03 -9.93 53.02
C THR A 153 6.14 -10.39 53.99
N SER A 154 7.01 -9.43 54.38
CA SER A 154 7.30 -8.96 55.77
C SER A 154 8.74 -8.41 55.88
N ALA A 155 8.93 -7.09 56.02
CA ALA A 155 9.28 -6.34 57.25
C ALA A 155 10.80 -6.32 57.55
N ASN A 156 11.44 -5.15 57.43
CA ASN A 156 11.85 -4.21 58.52
C ASN A 156 13.25 -4.60 59.07
N THR A 157 14.29 -3.77 59.04
CA THR A 157 14.57 -2.60 59.91
C THR A 157 15.80 -1.83 59.37
N GLY A 158 15.86 -0.49 59.42
CA GLY A 158 16.69 0.31 60.36
C GLY A 158 18.22 0.18 60.10
N ALA A 159 19.04 1.21 59.87
CA ALA A 159 19.11 2.49 60.56
C ALA A 159 20.07 3.52 59.88
N ARG A 160 19.73 4.80 60.14
CA ARG A 160 20.50 6.06 60.17
C ARG A 160 22.05 6.05 60.06
N ARG A 161 22.59 6.83 59.09
CA ARG A 161 23.42 8.10 59.16
C ARG A 161 24.14 8.45 60.51
N PRO A 162 25.16 9.36 60.59
CA PRO A 162 25.76 10.25 59.56
C PRO A 162 27.29 10.64 59.73
N MET A 163 27.74 11.64 58.92
CA MET A 163 28.86 12.63 59.14
C MET A 163 30.31 12.11 59.13
N GLY A 164 31.36 12.84 58.73
CA GLY A 164 31.60 14.19 58.17
C GLY A 164 32.84 14.08 57.26
N GLY A 165 33.40 15.07 56.58
CA GLY A 165 33.56 16.49 56.86
C GLY A 165 34.98 16.91 56.41
N ALA A 166 35.12 18.14 55.91
CA ALA A 166 36.36 18.86 55.54
C ALA A 166 37.20 18.31 54.37
N GLY A 167 37.82 19.11 53.51
CA GLY A 167 37.97 20.55 53.40
C GLY A 167 39.28 20.88 52.68
N ALA A 168 39.27 21.93 51.84
CA ALA A 168 40.41 22.63 51.21
C ALA A 168 41.33 21.80 50.28
N GLY A 169 41.95 22.31 49.23
CA GLY A 169 42.11 23.65 48.68
C GLY A 169 43.21 23.59 47.60
N ALA A 170 43.03 24.35 46.52
CA ALA A 170 43.99 24.93 45.56
C ALA A 170 45.29 24.19 45.12
N GLY A 171 45.53 24.17 43.80
CA GLY A 171 46.89 24.09 43.25
C GLY A 171 47.04 23.64 41.79
N ALA A 172 47.18 24.62 40.90
CA ALA A 172 47.89 24.69 39.60
C ALA A 172 48.30 23.44 38.77
N ALA A 173 48.09 23.56 37.44
CA ALA A 173 48.48 22.73 36.27
C ALA A 173 50.02 22.53 36.09
N PRO A 174 50.59 21.80 35.06
CA PRO A 174 50.02 21.32 33.79
C PRO A 174 50.54 19.96 33.16
N ARG A 175 49.89 19.57 32.04
CA ARG A 175 50.34 18.74 30.88
C ARG A 175 50.83 17.28 31.08
N THR A 176 50.17 16.33 30.40
CA THR A 176 50.75 15.54 29.28
C THR A 176 49.68 14.86 28.43
N THR A 177 49.99 14.74 27.15
CA THR A 177 49.23 14.20 26.01
C THR A 177 49.11 12.69 26.00
N SER A 178 47.92 12.14 25.70
CA SER A 178 47.83 10.87 24.96
C SER A 178 46.66 10.89 23.96
N ARG A 179 47.03 10.73 22.70
CA ARG A 179 46.18 10.70 21.51
C ARG A 179 45.78 9.23 21.32
N GLN A 180 44.53 8.88 21.59
CA GLN A 180 44.00 7.55 21.27
C GLN A 180 43.33 7.62 19.89
N THR A 181 44.05 7.17 18.87
CA THR A 181 43.55 6.91 17.52
C THR A 181 42.67 5.66 17.55
N GLY A 182 41.36 5.84 17.35
CA GLY A 182 40.39 4.75 17.24
C GLY A 182 40.41 4.09 15.86
N SER A 183 40.43 2.76 15.86
CA SER A 183 40.42 1.83 14.72
C SER A 183 39.13 1.81 13.87
N GLY A 184 38.32 2.88 13.88
CA GLY A 184 37.03 2.96 13.17
C GLY A 184 37.10 3.41 11.71
N GLY A 185 38.24 3.92 11.25
CA GLY A 185 38.38 4.53 9.92
C GLY A 185 38.45 3.53 8.75
N GLN A 186 39.21 2.43 8.90
CA GLN A 186 39.48 1.53 7.78
C GLN A 186 38.27 0.68 7.36
N ALA A 187 37.43 0.25 8.32
CA ALA A 187 36.22 -0.50 8.02
C ALA A 187 35.17 0.35 7.30
N SER A 188 35.05 1.64 7.66
CA SER A 188 34.14 2.58 7.01
C SER A 188 34.54 2.87 5.57
N THR A 189 35.84 3.02 5.30
CA THR A 189 36.35 3.30 3.94
C THR A 189 36.18 2.10 3.01
N GLN A 190 36.42 0.86 3.50
CA GLN A 190 36.20 -0.35 2.70
C GLN A 190 34.73 -0.57 2.34
N LEU A 191 33.81 -0.29 3.26
CA LEU A 191 32.37 -0.34 3.01
C LEU A 191 31.93 0.69 1.96
N GLN A 192 32.49 1.91 2.01
CA GLN A 192 32.22 2.94 1.01
C GLN A 192 32.74 2.56 -0.37
N GLN A 193 33.91 1.93 -0.44
CA GLN A 193 34.50 1.46 -1.70
C GLN A 193 33.68 0.33 -2.34
N LYS A 194 33.23 -0.66 -1.54
CA LYS A 194 32.34 -1.71 -2.03
C LYS A 194 30.98 -1.19 -2.49
N ASN A 195 30.42 -0.19 -1.81
CA ASN A 195 29.17 0.42 -2.24
C ASN A 195 29.31 1.16 -3.57
N ALA A 196 30.45 1.82 -3.81
CA ALA A 196 30.73 2.49 -5.08
C ALA A 196 30.85 1.47 -6.23
N GLU A 197 31.58 0.38 -6.02
CA GLU A 197 31.75 -0.70 -6.99
C GLU A 197 30.43 -1.42 -7.31
N LEU A 198 29.60 -1.68 -6.29
CA LEU A 198 28.25 -2.23 -6.48
C LEU A 198 27.34 -1.26 -7.25
N MET A 199 27.41 0.05 -6.98
CA MET A 199 26.63 1.03 -7.74
C MET A 199 27.02 1.07 -9.21
N GLU A 200 28.30 1.00 -9.53
CA GLU A 200 28.77 0.97 -10.91
C GLU A 200 28.32 -0.31 -11.63
N THR A 201 28.38 -1.45 -10.94
CA THR A 201 27.91 -2.74 -11.45
C THR A 201 26.41 -2.71 -11.73
N VAL A 202 25.60 -2.18 -10.80
CA VAL A 202 24.15 -2.04 -10.98
C VAL A 202 23.83 -1.13 -12.16
N GLN A 203 24.52 0.01 -12.30
CA GLN A 203 24.33 0.88 -13.46
C GLN A 203 24.69 0.22 -14.79
N GLY A 204 25.70 -0.65 -14.81
CA GLY A 204 26.04 -1.45 -15.99
C GLY A 204 24.91 -2.41 -16.35
N LEU A 205 24.42 -3.16 -15.36
CA LEU A 205 23.33 -4.13 -15.54
C LEU A 205 22.01 -3.46 -15.94
N GLU A 206 21.71 -2.26 -15.42
CA GLU A 206 20.53 -1.50 -15.82
C GLU A 206 20.58 -1.07 -17.29
N ARG A 207 21.75 -0.64 -17.79
CA ARG A 207 21.91 -0.28 -19.20
C ARG A 207 21.74 -1.48 -20.13
N GLU A 208 22.28 -2.64 -19.76
CA GLU A 208 22.11 -3.87 -20.54
C GLU A 208 20.65 -4.36 -20.51
N ARG A 209 20.00 -4.33 -19.35
CA ARG A 209 18.57 -4.63 -19.21
C ARG A 209 17.74 -3.74 -20.13
N ASP A 210 17.96 -2.42 -20.08
CA ASP A 210 17.18 -1.47 -20.87
C ASP A 210 17.42 -1.63 -22.38
N PHE A 211 18.64 -2.00 -22.78
CA PHE A 211 18.95 -2.31 -24.17
C PHE A 211 18.19 -3.54 -24.69
N TYR A 212 18.22 -4.66 -23.96
CA TYR A 212 17.51 -5.87 -24.37
C TYR A 212 15.99 -5.72 -24.29
N PHE A 213 15.49 -5.02 -23.26
CA PHE A 213 14.07 -4.72 -23.14
C PHE A 213 13.55 -3.90 -24.33
N SER A 214 14.29 -2.86 -24.74
CA SER A 214 13.93 -2.05 -25.91
C SER A 214 13.86 -2.89 -27.20
N LYS A 215 14.81 -3.82 -27.41
CA LYS A 215 14.79 -4.71 -28.58
C LYS A 215 13.62 -5.68 -28.58
N LEU A 216 13.26 -6.24 -27.42
CA LEU A 216 12.10 -7.12 -27.30
C LEU A 216 10.79 -6.36 -27.52
N ARG A 217 10.70 -5.09 -27.08
CA ARG A 217 9.56 -4.21 -27.32
C ARG A 217 9.38 -3.85 -28.79
N ASP A 218 10.46 -3.59 -29.51
CA ASP A 218 10.40 -3.35 -30.97
C ASP A 218 9.82 -4.57 -31.71
N ILE A 219 10.24 -5.79 -31.32
CA ILE A 219 9.73 -7.04 -31.89
C ILE A 219 8.24 -7.24 -31.56
N GLU A 220 7.83 -6.97 -30.31
CA GLU A 220 6.43 -7.05 -29.88
C GLU A 220 5.52 -6.13 -30.72
N LEU A 221 5.95 -4.89 -30.97
CA LEU A 221 5.20 -3.92 -31.77
C LEU A 221 5.05 -4.37 -33.24
N LEU A 222 6.10 -4.95 -33.83
CA LEU A 222 6.04 -5.49 -35.19
C LEU A 222 5.03 -6.65 -35.29
N ILE A 223 4.96 -7.50 -34.27
CA ILE A 223 4.01 -8.61 -34.21
C ILE A 223 2.57 -8.08 -34.07
N GLN A 224 2.34 -7.12 -33.17
CA GLN A 224 1.01 -6.51 -32.99
C GLN A 224 0.51 -5.84 -34.28
N GLN A 225 1.37 -5.09 -34.97
CA GLN A 225 1.02 -4.46 -36.25
C GLN A 225 0.71 -5.48 -37.34
N ALA A 226 1.44 -6.61 -37.38
CA ALA A 226 1.15 -7.68 -38.34
C ALA A 226 -0.19 -8.36 -38.06
N MET A 227 -0.55 -8.56 -36.79
CA MET A 227 -1.83 -9.17 -36.38
C MET A 227 -3.03 -8.22 -36.56
N GLU A 228 -2.84 -6.92 -36.34
CA GLU A 228 -3.88 -5.91 -36.62
C GLU A 228 -4.17 -5.76 -38.12
N ALA A 229 -3.16 -6.01 -38.97
CA ALA A 229 -3.31 -5.93 -40.42
C ALA A 229 -3.98 -7.16 -41.04
N ASP A 230 -3.85 -8.34 -40.43
CA ASP A 230 -4.48 -9.58 -40.88
C ASP A 230 -5.04 -10.38 -39.69
N GLN A 231 -6.35 -10.24 -39.48
CA GLN A 231 -7.07 -10.79 -38.35
C GLN A 231 -7.09 -12.34 -38.35
N ALA A 232 -6.83 -12.99 -39.49
CA ALA A 232 -6.73 -14.45 -39.56
C ALA A 232 -5.48 -14.99 -38.83
N LEU A 233 -4.43 -14.16 -38.67
CA LEU A 233 -3.22 -14.51 -37.92
C LEU A 233 -3.45 -14.51 -36.40
N GLU A 234 -4.52 -13.87 -35.92
CA GLU A 234 -4.90 -13.88 -34.50
C GLU A 234 -5.63 -15.18 -34.11
N GLU A 235 -6.39 -15.76 -35.04
CA GLU A 235 -7.15 -16.99 -34.83
C GLU A 235 -6.33 -18.27 -35.03
N ASP A 236 -5.18 -18.19 -35.74
CA ASP A 236 -4.25 -19.31 -35.92
C ASP A 236 -3.29 -19.44 -34.73
N GLU A 237 -3.70 -20.23 -33.73
CA GLU A 237 -2.89 -20.57 -32.54
C GLU A 237 -1.55 -21.25 -32.88
N GLY A 238 -1.41 -21.84 -34.07
CA GLY A 238 -0.19 -22.51 -34.53
C GLY A 238 0.81 -21.58 -35.23
N SER A 239 0.42 -20.33 -35.51
CA SER A 239 1.22 -19.41 -36.32
C SER A 239 2.57 -19.06 -35.65
N LEU A 240 3.60 -18.83 -36.46
CA LEU A 240 4.92 -18.42 -35.98
C LEU A 240 4.84 -17.13 -35.13
N LEU A 241 3.94 -16.20 -35.48
CA LEU A 241 3.72 -14.97 -34.74
C LEU A 241 3.18 -15.24 -33.33
N LYS A 242 2.23 -16.19 -33.17
CA LYS A 242 1.70 -16.58 -31.87
C LYS A 242 2.72 -17.31 -31.00
N GLN A 243 3.60 -18.09 -31.61
CA GLN A 243 4.72 -18.75 -30.92
C GLN A 243 5.74 -17.72 -30.41
N ILE A 244 6.11 -16.73 -31.23
CA ILE A 244 7.00 -15.65 -30.81
C ILE A 244 6.33 -14.81 -29.70
N GLN A 245 5.03 -14.50 -29.84
CA GLN A 245 4.26 -13.80 -28.80
C GLN A 245 4.27 -14.59 -27.47
N THR A 246 4.09 -15.91 -27.53
CA THR A 246 4.17 -16.80 -26.35
C THR A 246 5.54 -16.73 -25.69
N ILE A 247 6.63 -16.71 -26.47
CA ILE A 247 7.99 -16.57 -25.93
C ILE A 247 8.19 -15.20 -25.29
N LEU A 248 7.75 -14.11 -25.94
CA LEU A 248 7.88 -12.74 -25.41
C LEU A 248 7.11 -12.54 -24.10
N TYR A 249 5.98 -13.23 -23.93
CA TYR A 249 5.18 -13.19 -22.70
C TYR A 249 5.44 -14.37 -21.75
N SER A 250 6.37 -15.27 -22.09
CA SER A 250 6.74 -16.37 -21.21
C SER A 250 7.50 -15.82 -20.00
N THR A 251 7.01 -16.14 -18.81
CA THR A 251 7.62 -15.77 -17.53
C THR A 251 8.28 -17.01 -16.93
N GLU A 252 9.51 -16.88 -16.44
CA GLU A 252 10.09 -17.91 -15.56
C GLU A 252 9.29 -17.93 -14.24
N GLU A 253 9.08 -19.09 -13.59
CA GLU A 253 8.30 -19.16 -12.33
C GLU A 253 9.00 -18.32 -11.24
N GLY A 254 8.46 -17.13 -10.98
CA GLY A 254 9.03 -16.13 -10.06
C GLY A 254 9.61 -14.88 -10.73
N PHE A 255 9.62 -14.81 -12.07
CA PHE A 255 9.95 -13.62 -12.84
C PHE A 255 8.75 -13.18 -13.67
N GLU A 256 7.81 -12.47 -13.03
CA GLU A 256 6.72 -11.80 -13.72
C GLU A 256 7.28 -10.63 -14.56
N ILE A 257 6.80 -10.49 -15.81
CA ILE A 257 6.94 -9.25 -16.57
C ILE A 257 6.38 -8.15 -15.66
N PRO A 258 7.17 -7.12 -15.30
CA PRO A 258 6.63 -6.02 -14.53
C PRO A 258 5.51 -5.40 -15.36
N ALA A 259 4.26 -5.59 -14.94
CA ALA A 259 3.16 -4.79 -15.43
C ALA A 259 3.61 -3.33 -15.27
N GLU A 260 3.73 -2.61 -16.40
CA GLU A 260 4.27 -1.26 -16.48
C GLU A 260 3.92 -0.45 -15.24
N ALA A 261 4.91 -0.26 -14.37
CA ALA A 261 4.83 0.52 -13.15
C ALA A 261 3.53 0.34 -12.35
N GLU A 262 3.17 -0.89 -11.99
CA GLU A 262 2.29 -1.10 -10.84
C GLU A 262 3.08 -0.77 -9.56
N THR A 263 2.96 0.50 -9.18
CA THR A 263 3.34 1.09 -7.90
C THR A 263 3.20 0.11 -6.73
N GLU A 264 4.30 -0.06 -6.01
CA GLU A 264 4.43 -0.75 -4.72
C GLU A 264 3.17 -0.63 -3.85
N GLY A 265 2.49 -1.75 -3.60
CA GLY A 265 1.34 -1.79 -2.69
C GLY A 265 0.46 -3.03 -2.77
N ALA A 266 0.61 -3.92 -3.76
CA ALA A 266 -0.17 -5.15 -3.84
C ALA A 266 0.33 -6.19 -2.82
N VAL A 267 -0.10 -6.06 -1.58
CA VAL A 267 -0.05 -7.15 -0.60
C VAL A 267 -1.17 -8.13 -0.94
N GLU A 268 -0.89 -9.43 -0.88
CA GLU A 268 -1.92 -10.48 -0.87
C GLU A 268 -3.05 -10.10 0.11
N GLY A 269 -4.29 -9.96 -0.40
CA GLY A 269 -5.48 -9.61 0.40
C GLY A 269 -5.94 -8.15 0.35
N GLY A 270 -5.88 -7.48 -0.81
CA GLY A 270 -6.40 -6.12 -1.01
C GLY A 270 -7.86 -5.90 -0.56
N VAL A 271 -8.23 -4.64 -0.30
CA VAL A 271 -9.56 -4.25 0.20
C VAL A 271 -10.65 -4.80 -0.71
N GLU A 272 -10.48 -4.70 -2.03
CA GLU A 272 -11.42 -5.22 -3.04
C GLU A 272 -11.74 -6.72 -2.88
N LYS A 273 -10.81 -7.53 -2.36
CA LYS A 273 -11.02 -8.97 -2.13
C LYS A 273 -11.81 -9.27 -0.86
N ASN A 274 -11.92 -8.28 0.03
CA ASN A 274 -12.49 -8.42 1.37
C ASN A 274 -13.79 -7.61 1.57
N LEU A 275 -14.24 -6.85 0.56
CA LEU A 275 -15.51 -6.14 0.60
C LEU A 275 -16.67 -7.11 0.48
N LYS A 276 -17.60 -7.04 1.43
CA LYS A 276 -18.84 -7.80 1.44
C LYS A 276 -19.97 -6.87 1.85
N LEU A 277 -21.08 -6.92 1.12
CA LEU A 277 -22.31 -6.29 1.58
C LEU A 277 -22.82 -7.04 2.81
N ALA A 278 -23.10 -6.29 3.87
CA ALA A 278 -23.62 -6.81 5.13
C ALA A 278 -24.87 -6.03 5.51
N SER A 279 -25.83 -6.71 6.13
CA SER A 279 -27.02 -6.08 6.70
C SER A 279 -26.68 -5.61 8.11
N GLU A 280 -26.72 -4.30 8.34
CA GLU A 280 -26.44 -3.68 9.63
C GLU A 280 -27.66 -2.89 10.13
N PRO A 281 -27.81 -2.66 11.44
CA PRO A 281 -28.85 -1.80 11.97
C PRO A 281 -28.72 -0.35 11.45
N LEU A 282 -29.85 0.33 11.24
CA LEU A 282 -29.85 1.75 10.89
C LEU A 282 -29.08 2.55 11.95
N PRO A 283 -28.13 3.42 11.55
CA PRO A 283 -27.34 4.18 12.51
C PRO A 283 -28.23 5.16 13.28
N ARG A 284 -27.94 5.31 14.58
CA ARG A 284 -28.60 6.29 15.45
C ARG A 284 -27.74 7.55 15.53
N PRO A 285 -28.13 8.66 14.88
CA PRO A 285 -27.33 9.88 14.90
C PRO A 285 -27.28 10.47 16.31
N LYS A 286 -26.12 11.01 16.70
CA LYS A 286 -25.99 11.91 17.85
C LYS A 286 -26.61 13.29 17.55
N PRO A 287 -26.82 14.16 18.55
CA PRO A 287 -27.39 15.49 18.34
C PRO A 287 -26.63 16.35 17.32
N ASP A 288 -25.31 16.16 17.18
CA ASP A 288 -24.43 16.86 16.25
C ASP A 288 -24.28 16.16 14.88
N GLN A 289 -25.11 15.15 14.61
CA GLN A 289 -25.05 14.34 13.40
C GLN A 289 -26.36 14.34 12.62
N HIS A 290 -26.22 14.33 11.30
CA HIS A 290 -27.29 14.07 10.36
C HIS A 290 -27.44 12.57 10.14
N LEU A 291 -28.66 12.05 10.17
CA LEU A 291 -28.95 10.79 9.48
C LEU A 291 -29.18 11.10 8.01
N VAL A 292 -28.36 10.51 7.15
CA VAL A 292 -28.38 10.72 5.70
C VAL A 292 -28.63 9.39 5.01
N GLN A 293 -29.58 9.38 4.07
CA GLN A 293 -29.70 8.33 3.06
C GLN A 293 -28.66 8.62 1.97
N VAL A 294 -27.68 7.76 1.80
CA VAL A 294 -26.62 7.92 0.81
C VAL A 294 -27.17 7.56 -0.57
N LEU A 295 -26.92 8.43 -1.54
CA LEU A 295 -27.32 8.23 -2.94
C LEU A 295 -26.11 7.88 -3.80
N ALA A 296 -24.95 8.48 -3.52
CA ALA A 296 -23.72 8.24 -4.25
C ALA A 296 -22.49 8.43 -3.36
N VAL A 297 -21.40 7.72 -3.71
CA VAL A 297 -20.12 7.76 -3.01
C VAL A 297 -19.01 8.03 -4.00
N GLY A 298 -18.13 8.99 -3.68
CA GLY A 298 -16.93 9.26 -4.47
C GLY A 298 -15.73 8.52 -3.89
N LEU A 299 -15.10 7.63 -4.67
CA LEU A 299 -13.93 6.91 -4.21
C LEU A 299 -12.65 7.76 -4.33
N ASN A 300 -11.77 7.63 -3.35
CA ASN A 300 -10.50 8.32 -3.24
C ASN A 300 -9.39 7.34 -2.80
N PRO A 301 -8.12 7.59 -3.17
CA PRO A 301 -7.01 6.75 -2.71
C PRO A 301 -6.92 6.63 -1.17
N VAL A 302 -7.35 7.66 -0.43
CA VAL A 302 -7.39 7.65 1.05
C VAL A 302 -8.38 6.63 1.63
N ASP A 303 -9.37 6.18 0.84
CA ASP A 303 -10.32 5.15 1.29
C ASP A 303 -9.67 3.76 1.37
N ILE A 304 -8.58 3.54 0.62
CA ILE A 304 -7.98 2.22 0.40
C ILE A 304 -6.55 2.15 0.95
N LYS A 305 -5.69 3.14 0.61
CA LYS A 305 -4.26 3.13 0.95
C LYS A 305 -3.99 2.95 2.45
N PRO A 306 -4.70 3.62 3.38
CA PRO A 306 -4.45 3.41 4.80
C PRO A 306 -4.83 2.00 5.29
N ALA A 307 -5.92 1.42 4.78
CA ALA A 307 -6.34 0.08 5.16
C ALA A 307 -5.35 -1.01 4.67
N GLU A 308 -4.67 -0.76 3.55
CA GLU A 308 -3.68 -1.67 2.96
C GLU A 308 -2.25 -1.44 3.48
N ALA A 309 -1.95 -0.26 4.01
CA ALA A 309 -0.65 0.06 4.59
C ALA A 309 -0.34 -0.82 5.82
N PHE A 310 0.92 -1.25 5.96
CA PHE A 310 1.37 -2.14 7.04
C PHE A 310 1.00 -1.63 8.44
N ILE A 311 1.19 -0.33 8.70
CA ILE A 311 0.84 0.31 9.98
C ILE A 311 -0.68 0.51 10.11
N GLY A 312 -1.35 0.86 9.01
CA GLY A 312 -2.78 1.16 9.02
C GLY A 312 -3.66 -0.07 9.26
N ARG A 313 -3.16 -1.28 8.99
CA ARG A 313 -3.78 -2.56 9.38
C ARG A 313 -4.09 -2.67 10.88
N PHE A 314 -3.31 -2.00 11.73
CA PHE A 314 -3.52 -1.98 13.18
C PHE A 314 -4.35 -0.78 13.65
N ALA A 315 -4.44 0.28 12.83
CA ALA A 315 -5.18 1.49 13.16
C ALA A 315 -6.68 1.40 12.82
N VAL A 316 -7.05 0.61 11.81
CA VAL A 316 -8.45 0.42 11.39
C VAL A 316 -9.02 -0.83 12.06
N LYS A 317 -9.94 -0.65 13.02
CA LYS A 317 -10.67 -1.77 13.65
C LYS A 317 -11.63 -2.39 12.63
N LYS A 318 -11.59 -3.72 12.46
CA LYS A 318 -12.45 -4.48 11.54
C LYS A 318 -13.61 -5.16 12.30
N PRO A 319 -14.81 -5.30 11.70
CA PRO A 319 -15.20 -4.84 10.36
C PRO A 319 -15.26 -3.30 10.28
N ALA A 320 -14.96 -2.74 9.11
CA ALA A 320 -15.01 -1.31 8.83
C ALA A 320 -15.65 -1.07 7.46
N THR A 321 -16.48 -0.03 7.38
CA THR A 321 -17.09 0.42 6.12
C THR A 321 -16.19 1.47 5.47
N PRO A 322 -15.65 1.27 4.26
CA PRO A 322 -14.82 2.29 3.62
C PRO A 322 -15.63 3.41 2.97
N GLY A 323 -14.94 4.32 2.30
CA GLY A 323 -15.52 5.47 1.61
C GLY A 323 -15.65 6.67 2.53
N PHE A 324 -15.21 7.83 2.05
CA PHE A 324 -15.26 9.07 2.80
C PHE A 324 -16.23 10.08 2.21
N ASP A 325 -16.19 10.28 0.89
CA ASP A 325 -17.02 11.27 0.20
C ASP A 325 -18.40 10.69 -0.10
N PHE A 326 -19.46 11.44 0.20
CA PHE A 326 -20.83 11.04 -0.14
C PHE A 326 -21.65 12.20 -0.69
N ALA A 327 -22.71 11.86 -1.40
CA ALA A 327 -23.88 12.68 -1.62
C ALA A 327 -25.13 11.90 -1.25
N GLY A 328 -26.12 12.59 -0.69
CA GLY A 328 -27.29 11.94 -0.11
C GLY A 328 -28.44 12.89 0.18
N ARG A 329 -29.44 12.36 0.89
CA ARG A 329 -30.62 13.08 1.34
C ARG A 329 -30.71 13.03 2.85
N ILE A 330 -30.95 14.17 3.50
CA ILE A 330 -31.18 14.19 4.95
C ILE A 330 -32.48 13.44 5.26
N VAL A 331 -32.38 12.45 6.14
CA VAL A 331 -33.53 11.79 6.76
C VAL A 331 -33.87 12.51 8.07
N THR A 332 -32.87 12.65 8.94
CA THR A 332 -33.02 13.35 10.24
C THR A 332 -31.94 14.42 10.36
N PRO A 333 -32.31 15.71 10.46
CA PRO A 333 -31.33 16.76 10.65
C PRO A 333 -30.72 16.72 12.07
N ALA A 334 -29.44 17.10 12.18
CA ALA A 334 -28.80 17.35 13.46
C ALA A 334 -29.53 18.47 14.21
N SER A 335 -29.48 18.43 15.54
CA SER A 335 -30.07 19.44 16.41
C SER A 335 -29.49 20.83 16.10
N GLY A 336 -30.37 21.78 15.80
CA GLY A 336 -29.98 23.16 15.48
C GLY A 336 -29.40 23.37 14.07
N SER A 337 -29.41 22.34 13.21
CA SER A 337 -28.96 22.50 11.83
C SER A 337 -29.89 23.39 11.00
N LYS A 338 -29.30 24.15 10.07
CA LYS A 338 -30.03 24.92 9.06
C LYS A 338 -30.59 24.04 7.93
N LEU A 339 -30.04 22.82 7.79
CA LEU A 339 -30.45 21.86 6.76
C LEU A 339 -31.71 21.10 7.21
N LYS A 340 -32.56 20.75 6.26
CA LYS A 340 -33.89 20.16 6.53
C LYS A 340 -33.98 18.71 6.05
N ALA A 341 -34.88 17.94 6.66
CA ALA A 341 -35.26 16.62 6.14
C ALA A 341 -35.70 16.72 4.66
N GLY A 342 -35.31 15.74 3.85
CA GLY A 342 -35.55 15.70 2.42
C GLY A 342 -34.54 16.49 1.58
N GLN A 343 -33.71 17.35 2.18
CA GLN A 343 -32.73 18.16 1.46
C GLN A 343 -31.56 17.32 0.93
N LEU A 344 -31.13 17.60 -0.29
CA LEU A 344 -29.95 17.00 -0.90
C LEU A 344 -28.67 17.65 -0.35
N VAL A 345 -27.72 16.80 0.05
CA VAL A 345 -26.48 17.19 0.72
C VAL A 345 -25.29 16.38 0.21
N TYR A 346 -24.09 16.92 0.38
CA TYR A 346 -22.84 16.23 0.10
C TYR A 346 -21.79 16.59 1.15
N GLY A 347 -20.76 15.77 1.29
CA GLY A 347 -19.73 15.99 2.29
C GLY A 347 -18.92 14.74 2.62
N ALA A 348 -18.31 14.75 3.80
CA ALA A 348 -17.56 13.61 4.31
C ALA A 348 -18.33 12.85 5.39
N ALA A 349 -18.31 11.53 5.33
CA ALA A 349 -19.00 10.65 6.28
C ALA A 349 -18.43 10.75 7.71
N ASN A 350 -17.18 11.21 7.85
CA ASN A 350 -16.53 11.40 9.14
C ASN A 350 -15.59 12.63 9.11
N ALA A 351 -15.18 13.12 10.28
CA ALA A 351 -14.12 14.12 10.39
C ALA A 351 -12.72 13.49 10.25
N ASN A 352 -12.58 12.20 10.57
CA ASN A 352 -11.34 11.46 10.37
C ASN A 352 -11.41 10.62 9.07
N PRO A 353 -10.57 10.89 8.06
CA PRO A 353 -10.56 10.13 6.81
C PRO A 353 -10.19 8.65 6.98
N LEU A 354 -9.55 8.27 8.09
CA LEU A 354 -9.26 6.86 8.41
C LEU A 354 -10.48 6.09 8.95
N ALA A 355 -11.57 6.78 9.28
CA ALA A 355 -12.77 6.15 9.83
C ALA A 355 -13.71 5.59 8.74
N GLY A 356 -13.66 6.14 7.51
CA GLY A 356 -14.55 5.77 6.41
C GLY A 356 -16.03 5.98 6.74
N GLY A 357 -16.89 5.14 6.13
CA GLY A 357 -18.31 5.02 6.46
C GLY A 357 -19.28 5.24 5.30
N ALA A 358 -18.84 5.84 4.19
CA ALA A 358 -19.74 6.31 3.13
C ALA A 358 -20.31 5.18 2.26
N LEU A 359 -19.62 4.04 2.11
CA LEU A 359 -20.13 2.88 1.35
C LEU A 359 -21.21 2.11 2.13
N ALA A 360 -22.31 2.79 2.43
CA ALA A 360 -23.48 2.29 3.12
C ALA A 360 -24.73 3.03 2.59
N GLU A 361 -25.91 2.42 2.70
CA GLU A 361 -27.17 3.06 2.29
C GLU A 361 -27.57 4.22 3.23
N TYR A 362 -27.15 4.17 4.50
CA TYR A 362 -27.41 5.20 5.49
C TYR A 362 -26.19 5.45 6.38
N ILE A 363 -25.96 6.73 6.71
CA ILE A 363 -24.85 7.14 7.57
C ILE A 363 -25.31 8.16 8.62
N ALA A 364 -24.62 8.18 9.76
CA ALA A 364 -24.68 9.27 10.74
C ALA A 364 -23.48 10.21 10.54
N ALA A 365 -23.64 11.23 9.70
CA ALA A 365 -22.57 12.15 9.32
C ALA A 365 -22.51 13.37 10.26
N PRO A 366 -21.32 13.81 10.73
CA PRO A 366 -21.20 15.03 11.52
C PRO A 366 -21.74 16.25 10.78
N ALA A 367 -22.55 17.10 11.42
CA ALA A 367 -23.10 18.30 10.79
C ALA A 367 -22.01 19.24 10.24
N ALA A 368 -20.85 19.27 10.89
CA ALA A 368 -19.72 20.09 10.50
C ALA A 368 -19.08 19.70 9.14
N THR A 369 -19.34 18.50 8.62
CA THR A 369 -18.72 17.99 7.38
C THR A 369 -19.68 17.94 6.19
N VAL A 370 -20.90 18.47 6.35
CA VAL A 370 -22.00 18.33 5.38
C VAL A 370 -22.47 19.69 4.87
N CYS A 371 -22.59 19.82 3.55
CA CYS A 371 -23.12 20.99 2.85
C CYS A 371 -24.34 20.63 2.00
N SER A 372 -25.18 21.61 1.70
CA SER A 372 -26.26 21.45 0.71
C SER A 372 -25.70 21.30 -0.69
N ILE A 373 -26.28 20.41 -1.51
CA ILE A 373 -25.97 20.36 -2.94
C ILE A 373 -26.55 21.62 -3.61
N PRO A 374 -25.75 22.38 -4.39
CA PRO A 374 -26.27 23.51 -5.15
C PRO A 374 -27.34 23.09 -6.18
N ALA A 375 -28.29 23.97 -6.45
CA ALA A 375 -29.30 23.71 -7.48
C ALA A 375 -28.65 23.42 -8.84
N GLY A 376 -29.16 22.42 -9.55
CA GLY A 376 -28.64 21.99 -10.85
C GLY A 376 -27.45 21.03 -10.81
N VAL A 377 -26.92 20.71 -9.63
CA VAL A 377 -25.86 19.69 -9.46
C VAL A 377 -26.49 18.35 -9.08
N SER A 378 -26.11 17.29 -9.79
CA SER A 378 -26.59 15.94 -9.49
C SER A 378 -25.91 15.36 -8.22
N PRO A 379 -26.57 14.44 -7.48
CA PRO A 379 -25.92 13.73 -6.38
C PRO A 379 -24.66 12.96 -6.81
N LEU A 380 -24.66 12.36 -8.01
CA LEU A 380 -23.50 11.64 -8.54
C LEU A 380 -22.29 12.57 -8.68
N ASP A 381 -22.49 13.76 -9.27
CA ASP A 381 -21.43 14.74 -9.40
C ASP A 381 -20.99 15.25 -8.03
N ALA A 382 -21.93 15.60 -7.15
CA ALA A 382 -21.63 16.12 -5.82
C ALA A 382 -20.84 15.12 -4.95
N ALA A 383 -21.06 13.82 -5.11
CA ALA A 383 -20.29 12.79 -4.39
C ALA A 383 -18.80 12.79 -4.80
N GLY A 384 -18.47 13.24 -5.99
CA GLY A 384 -17.09 13.34 -6.47
C GLY A 384 -16.30 14.55 -5.96
N VAL A 385 -16.93 15.45 -5.21
CA VAL A 385 -16.38 16.77 -4.84
C VAL A 385 -15.54 16.77 -3.55
N PRO A 386 -15.99 16.22 -2.41
CA PRO A 386 -15.53 16.65 -1.10
C PRO A 386 -14.01 16.61 -0.89
N VAL A 387 -13.35 15.46 -1.03
CA VAL A 387 -11.88 15.40 -0.84
C VAL A 387 -11.15 16.03 -2.01
N ALA A 388 -11.52 15.68 -3.24
CA ALA A 388 -10.73 16.04 -4.42
C ALA A 388 -10.75 17.54 -4.71
N ALA A 389 -11.93 18.18 -4.64
CA ALA A 389 -12.07 19.60 -4.89
C ALA A 389 -11.49 20.44 -3.74
N ILE A 390 -11.61 20.00 -2.48
CA ILE A 390 -10.97 20.70 -1.33
C ILE A 390 -9.46 20.61 -1.43
N THR A 391 -8.94 19.46 -1.85
CA THR A 391 -7.51 19.29 -2.11
C THR A 391 -7.04 20.27 -3.17
N ALA A 392 -7.74 20.36 -4.30
CA ALA A 392 -7.43 21.32 -5.35
C ALA A 392 -7.56 22.78 -4.86
N TYR A 393 -8.68 23.14 -4.23
CA TYR A 393 -8.96 24.49 -3.78
C TYR A 393 -7.92 24.99 -2.77
N SER A 394 -7.70 24.23 -1.69
CA SER A 394 -6.80 24.64 -0.60
C SER A 394 -5.32 24.52 -0.97
N SER A 395 -4.96 23.69 -1.95
CA SER A 395 -3.59 23.66 -2.49
C SER A 395 -3.28 24.81 -3.44
N LEU A 396 -4.29 25.53 -3.93
CA LEU A 396 -4.12 26.59 -4.94
C LEU A 396 -4.46 27.98 -4.42
N ILE A 397 -5.70 28.18 -3.96
CA ILE A 397 -6.28 29.50 -3.70
C ILE A 397 -5.48 30.36 -2.72
N PRO A 398 -4.89 29.82 -1.64
CA PRO A 398 -4.06 30.63 -0.74
C PRO A 398 -2.77 31.16 -1.36
N TYR A 399 -2.35 30.63 -2.52
CA TYR A 399 -1.02 30.85 -3.08
C TYR A 399 -1.03 31.47 -4.49
N ILE A 400 -2.18 31.54 -5.14
CA ILE A 400 -2.30 32.02 -6.51
C ILE A 400 -3.23 33.22 -6.60
N LYS A 401 -3.03 34.03 -7.65
CA LYS A 401 -3.87 35.18 -8.01
C LYS A 401 -4.06 35.20 -9.52
N SER A 402 -4.95 36.07 -9.99
CA SER A 402 -5.11 36.30 -11.43
C SER A 402 -3.78 36.61 -12.11
N GLY A 403 -3.50 35.99 -13.26
CA GLY A 403 -2.24 36.11 -13.99
C GLY A 403 -1.07 35.29 -13.43
N ALA A 404 -1.26 34.49 -12.39
CA ALA A 404 -0.25 33.54 -11.92
C ALA A 404 -0.05 32.40 -12.94
N ARG A 405 1.19 31.98 -13.16
CA ARG A 405 1.52 30.74 -13.88
C ARG A 405 1.64 29.60 -12.88
N VAL A 406 0.82 28.57 -13.03
CA VAL A 406 0.75 27.45 -12.08
C VAL A 406 1.07 26.15 -12.80
N PHE A 407 1.82 25.27 -12.14
CA PHE A 407 2.05 23.91 -12.60
C PHE A 407 1.30 22.91 -11.71
N LEU A 408 0.46 22.06 -12.33
CA LEU A 408 -0.26 20.98 -11.67
C LEU A 408 0.25 19.62 -12.16
N ASN A 409 0.90 18.84 -11.28
CA ASN A 409 1.30 17.48 -11.62
C ASN A 409 0.06 16.56 -11.53
N GLY A 410 -0.28 15.84 -12.60
CA GLY A 410 -1.43 14.91 -12.63
C GLY A 410 -2.76 15.56 -12.99
N GLY A 411 -2.79 16.40 -14.03
CA GLY A 411 -3.97 17.19 -14.42
C GLY A 411 -5.23 16.39 -14.77
N SER A 412 -5.10 15.16 -15.26
CA SER A 412 -6.25 14.33 -15.64
C SER A 412 -6.83 13.49 -14.49
N GLY A 413 -6.23 13.54 -13.30
CA GLY A 413 -6.66 12.76 -12.15
C GLY A 413 -7.86 13.39 -11.41
N GLY A 414 -8.37 12.68 -10.40
CA GLY A 414 -9.50 13.14 -9.60
C GLY A 414 -9.30 14.53 -8.97
N VAL A 415 -8.11 14.83 -8.45
CA VAL A 415 -7.77 16.18 -7.93
C VAL A 415 -7.42 17.14 -9.06
N GLY A 416 -6.61 16.70 -10.03
CA GLY A 416 -6.13 17.55 -11.12
C GLY A 416 -7.25 18.18 -11.96
N THR A 417 -8.31 17.42 -12.24
CA THR A 417 -9.46 17.92 -13.00
C THR A 417 -10.18 19.08 -12.30
N TYR A 418 -10.26 19.07 -10.96
CA TYR A 418 -10.71 20.23 -10.19
C TYR A 418 -9.67 21.35 -10.18
N GLY A 419 -8.39 21.00 -10.02
CA GLY A 419 -7.28 21.95 -9.97
C GLY A 419 -7.22 22.85 -11.20
N ILE A 420 -7.40 22.29 -12.39
CA ILE A 420 -7.47 23.06 -13.64
C ILE A 420 -8.62 24.07 -13.57
N GLN A 421 -9.84 23.60 -13.35
CA GLN A 421 -11.05 24.44 -13.34
C GLN A 421 -10.97 25.56 -12.30
N ILE A 422 -10.51 25.24 -11.08
CA ILE A 422 -10.37 26.20 -9.98
C ILE A 422 -9.29 27.25 -10.30
N ALA A 423 -8.12 26.83 -10.80
CA ALA A 423 -7.07 27.78 -11.17
C ALA A 423 -7.53 28.72 -12.30
N LYS A 424 -8.26 28.19 -13.29
CA LYS A 424 -8.84 29.00 -14.38
C LYS A 424 -9.93 29.95 -13.89
N ALA A 425 -10.74 29.55 -12.92
CA ALA A 425 -11.75 30.43 -12.32
C ALA A 425 -11.14 31.67 -11.63
N VAL A 426 -9.87 31.60 -11.20
CA VAL A 426 -9.10 32.73 -10.63
C VAL A 426 -8.34 33.52 -11.73
N GLY A 427 -8.35 33.06 -12.97
CA GLY A 427 -7.64 33.67 -14.09
C GLY A 427 -6.14 33.35 -14.11
N ALA A 428 -5.74 32.19 -13.60
CA ALA A 428 -4.37 31.70 -13.74
C ALA A 428 -4.09 31.14 -15.15
N HIS A 429 -2.82 31.11 -15.51
CA HIS A 429 -2.29 30.34 -16.63
C HIS A 429 -1.87 28.96 -16.12
N VAL A 430 -2.49 27.91 -16.62
CA VAL A 430 -2.42 26.54 -16.07
C VAL A 430 -1.62 25.65 -17.00
N THR A 431 -0.47 25.20 -16.52
CA THR A 431 0.30 24.11 -17.14
C THR A 431 0.06 22.84 -16.35
N VAL A 432 -0.22 21.72 -17.02
CA VAL A 432 -0.41 20.44 -16.35
C VAL A 432 0.44 19.34 -16.95
N SER A 433 0.79 18.34 -16.14
CA SER A 433 1.27 17.07 -16.65
C SER A 433 0.11 16.08 -16.82
N CYS A 434 0.12 15.31 -17.90
CA CYS A 434 -0.74 14.13 -18.08
C CYS A 434 -0.15 13.22 -19.17
N SER A 435 -0.69 12.01 -19.34
CA SER A 435 -0.36 11.20 -20.52
C SER A 435 -0.95 11.84 -21.79
N GLY A 436 -0.31 11.62 -22.94
CA GLY A 436 -0.74 12.19 -24.23
C GLY A 436 -2.21 11.95 -24.56
N ARG A 437 -2.74 10.75 -24.25
CA ARG A 437 -4.16 10.41 -24.45
C ARG A 437 -5.16 11.29 -23.67
N ASN A 438 -4.72 11.87 -22.55
CA ASN A 438 -5.55 12.71 -21.68
C ASN A 438 -5.37 14.21 -21.94
N ALA A 439 -4.53 14.60 -22.91
CA ALA A 439 -4.23 15.99 -23.20
C ALA A 439 -5.50 16.79 -23.56
N GLU A 440 -6.38 16.21 -24.38
CA GLU A 440 -7.59 16.91 -24.82
C GLU A 440 -8.59 17.14 -23.70
N LEU A 441 -8.73 16.17 -22.79
CA LEU A 441 -9.51 16.38 -21.57
C LEU A 441 -8.97 17.58 -20.79
N CYS A 442 -7.67 17.61 -20.49
CA CYS A 442 -7.06 18.70 -19.74
C CYS A 442 -7.28 20.06 -20.41
N ARG A 443 -7.15 20.14 -21.74
CA ARG A 443 -7.45 21.37 -22.50
C ARG A 443 -8.92 21.77 -22.41
N SER A 444 -9.83 20.82 -22.53
CA SER A 444 -11.27 21.07 -22.41
C SER A 444 -11.68 21.62 -21.03
N LEU A 445 -10.88 21.33 -19.99
CA LEU A 445 -11.05 21.88 -18.64
C LEU A 445 -10.39 23.26 -18.47
N GLY A 446 -9.58 23.69 -19.44
CA GLY A 446 -8.95 25.00 -19.50
C GLY A 446 -7.44 25.01 -19.27
N ALA A 447 -6.75 23.86 -19.30
CA ALA A 447 -5.28 23.86 -19.26
C ALA A 447 -4.71 24.55 -20.51
N ASP A 448 -3.79 25.49 -20.30
CA ASP A 448 -3.16 26.28 -21.36
C ASP A 448 -1.96 25.55 -21.98
N GLU A 449 -1.22 24.78 -21.17
CA GLU A 449 -0.07 23.97 -21.60
C GLU A 449 -0.15 22.54 -21.06
N ILE A 450 0.24 21.57 -21.90
CA ILE A 450 0.26 20.14 -21.55
C ILE A 450 1.70 19.62 -21.63
N LEU A 451 2.17 19.00 -20.54
CA LEU A 451 3.44 18.31 -20.45
C LEU A 451 3.18 16.80 -20.47
N ASP A 452 3.56 16.14 -21.56
CA ASP A 452 3.32 14.71 -21.76
C ASP A 452 4.46 13.89 -21.15
N TYR A 453 4.29 13.43 -19.92
CA TYR A 453 5.34 12.74 -19.18
C TYR A 453 5.75 11.40 -19.82
N THR A 454 4.95 10.84 -20.75
CA THR A 454 5.29 9.58 -21.43
C THR A 454 6.28 9.80 -22.58
N LYS A 455 6.47 11.03 -23.03
CA LYS A 455 7.37 11.36 -24.15
C LYS A 455 8.77 11.72 -23.71
N ARG A 456 8.90 12.45 -22.60
CA ARG A 456 10.19 12.93 -22.06
C ARG A 456 10.10 13.10 -20.54
N PRO A 457 11.24 13.09 -19.80
CA PRO A 457 11.24 13.39 -18.38
C PRO A 457 10.59 14.73 -18.05
N LEU A 458 9.69 14.75 -17.06
CA LEU A 458 8.85 15.90 -16.75
C LEU A 458 9.65 17.15 -16.34
N LEU A 459 10.74 16.96 -15.59
CA LEU A 459 11.62 18.06 -15.19
C LEU A 459 12.28 18.77 -16.38
N ALA A 460 12.62 18.04 -17.45
CA ALA A 460 13.16 18.66 -18.67
C ALA A 460 12.08 19.49 -19.37
N GLN A 461 10.86 18.94 -19.48
CA GLN A 461 9.72 19.65 -20.07
C GLN A 461 9.35 20.92 -19.28
N LEU A 462 9.44 20.90 -17.96
CA LEU A 462 9.22 22.08 -17.12
C LEU A 462 10.23 23.20 -17.41
N LYS A 463 11.51 22.86 -17.59
CA LYS A 463 12.53 23.84 -17.98
C LYS A 463 12.25 24.40 -19.36
N ASP A 464 11.91 23.55 -20.33
CA ASP A 464 11.53 23.98 -21.67
C ASP A 464 10.32 24.93 -21.65
N ALA A 465 9.29 24.64 -20.84
CA ALA A 465 8.10 25.49 -20.68
C ALA A 465 8.39 26.85 -20.02
N VAL A 466 9.40 26.91 -19.14
CA VAL A 466 9.88 28.17 -18.57
C VAL A 466 10.68 28.96 -19.59
N THR A 467 11.56 28.32 -20.35
CA THR A 467 12.33 28.95 -21.42
C THR A 467 11.43 29.50 -22.52
N ALA A 468 10.47 28.70 -23.00
CA ALA A 468 9.57 29.08 -24.09
C ALA A 468 8.71 30.30 -23.76
N ALA A 469 8.26 30.41 -22.51
CA ALA A 469 7.43 31.53 -22.07
C ALA A 469 8.22 32.69 -21.44
N GLY A 470 9.53 32.54 -21.24
CA GLY A 470 10.40 33.55 -20.62
C GLY A 470 10.04 33.89 -19.17
N ARG A 471 9.24 33.06 -18.47
CA ARG A 471 8.77 33.33 -17.10
C ARG A 471 8.62 32.04 -16.29
N PRO A 472 9.17 31.94 -15.08
CA PRO A 472 9.01 30.76 -14.22
C PRO A 472 7.59 30.63 -13.64
N PHE A 473 7.27 29.46 -13.09
CA PHE A 473 6.00 29.21 -12.40
C PHE A 473 5.95 29.94 -11.05
N ASP A 474 4.79 30.50 -10.73
CA ASP A 474 4.51 31.19 -9.46
C ASP A 474 4.13 30.19 -8.35
N HIS A 475 3.59 29.03 -8.72
CA HIS A 475 3.10 28.01 -7.79
C HIS A 475 3.14 26.61 -8.39
N VAL A 476 3.35 25.59 -7.55
CA VAL A 476 3.30 24.19 -7.93
C VAL A 476 2.39 23.42 -6.98
N ALA A 477 1.50 22.60 -7.54
CA ALA A 477 0.76 21.59 -6.80
C ALA A 477 1.04 20.21 -7.40
N ASP A 478 1.64 19.32 -6.62
CA ASP A 478 1.90 17.94 -6.98
C ASP A 478 0.82 17.03 -6.39
N TYR A 479 0.06 16.36 -7.27
CA TYR A 479 -1.01 15.43 -6.90
C TYR A 479 -0.64 13.96 -7.10
N VAL A 480 0.62 13.67 -7.50
CA VAL A 480 1.06 12.34 -7.92
C VAL A 480 2.19 11.81 -7.05
N PHE A 481 3.13 12.67 -6.64
CA PHE A 481 4.39 12.28 -6.02
C PHE A 481 5.19 11.26 -6.86
N SER A 482 5.40 11.56 -8.14
CA SER A 482 6.09 10.64 -9.06
C SER A 482 7.62 10.71 -8.95
N ASP A 483 8.15 11.90 -8.69
CA ASP A 483 9.60 12.17 -8.71
C ASP A 483 9.94 13.28 -7.68
N PRO A 484 10.68 12.94 -6.59
CA PRO A 484 11.12 13.92 -5.60
C PRO A 484 11.95 15.07 -6.19
N ASP A 485 12.61 14.87 -7.34
CA ASP A 485 13.40 15.93 -7.99
C ASP A 485 12.53 17.07 -8.50
N LEU A 486 11.22 16.86 -8.72
CA LEU A 486 10.30 17.96 -8.99
C LEU A 486 10.40 18.99 -7.87
N TYR A 487 10.38 18.58 -6.60
CA TYR A 487 10.56 19.48 -5.47
C TYR A 487 12.01 19.97 -5.33
N TYR A 488 12.99 19.07 -5.29
CA TYR A 488 14.38 19.46 -5.00
C TYR A 488 14.94 20.43 -6.07
N LYS A 489 14.51 20.26 -7.32
CA LYS A 489 14.90 21.12 -8.45
C LYS A 489 13.84 22.17 -8.78
N ALA A 490 12.83 22.37 -7.94
CA ALA A 490 11.79 23.41 -8.10
C ALA A 490 12.37 24.80 -8.34
N HIS A 491 13.53 25.09 -7.75
CA HIS A 491 14.20 26.37 -7.92
C HIS A 491 14.67 26.69 -9.35
N THR A 492 14.73 25.68 -10.23
CA THR A 492 15.14 25.82 -11.62
C THR A 492 13.99 26.23 -12.54
N TYR A 493 12.74 26.11 -12.10
CA TYR A 493 11.57 26.39 -12.92
C TYR A 493 10.49 27.23 -12.21
N THR A 494 10.70 27.61 -10.94
CA THR A 494 9.76 28.44 -10.16
C THR A 494 10.37 29.75 -9.68
N THR A 495 9.53 30.75 -9.44
CA THR A 495 9.93 32.00 -8.75
C THR A 495 10.46 31.69 -7.34
N SER A 496 11.26 32.60 -6.77
CA SER A 496 11.81 32.43 -5.41
C SER A 496 10.71 32.43 -4.33
N SER A 497 9.58 33.08 -4.57
CA SER A 497 8.43 33.13 -3.66
C SER A 497 7.53 31.90 -3.73
N ALA A 498 7.66 31.08 -4.78
CA ALA A 498 6.76 29.96 -5.04
C ALA A 498 6.67 28.99 -3.87
N LYS A 499 5.46 28.49 -3.63
CA LYS A 499 5.21 27.35 -2.76
C LYS A 499 5.15 26.10 -3.62
N PHE A 500 5.72 25.02 -3.09
CA PHE A 500 5.56 23.69 -3.65
C PHE A 500 4.63 22.93 -2.73
N VAL A 501 3.39 22.73 -3.17
CA VAL A 501 2.40 21.97 -2.41
C VAL A 501 2.45 20.52 -2.87
N GLU A 502 2.75 19.63 -1.95
CA GLU A 502 2.76 18.18 -2.18
C GLU A 502 1.53 17.59 -1.50
N VAL A 503 0.62 16.99 -2.25
CA VAL A 503 -0.53 16.30 -1.65
C VAL A 503 -0.10 14.95 -1.13
N ALA A 504 -0.37 14.70 0.15
CA ALA A 504 0.11 13.51 0.83
C ALA A 504 -0.34 12.22 0.11
N SER A 505 0.63 11.46 -0.38
CA SER A 505 0.40 10.22 -1.14
C SER A 505 0.17 8.97 -0.27
N GLY A 506 0.03 9.15 1.06
CA GLY A 506 -0.10 8.10 2.06
C GLY A 506 1.22 7.76 2.76
N PRO A 507 1.20 6.92 3.82
CA PRO A 507 2.38 6.61 4.63
C PRO A 507 3.30 5.56 3.99
N ASN A 508 3.71 5.76 2.74
CA ASN A 508 4.69 4.89 2.08
C ASN A 508 6.13 5.35 2.40
N LEU A 509 7.09 4.41 2.36
CA LEU A 509 8.47 4.66 2.76
C LEU A 509 9.17 5.73 1.89
N PRO A 510 9.00 5.76 0.55
CA PRO A 510 9.52 6.84 -0.28
C PRO A 510 9.03 8.24 0.15
N PHE A 511 7.73 8.39 0.40
CA PHE A 511 7.13 9.65 0.82
C PHE A 511 7.62 10.09 2.20
N ILE A 512 7.74 9.16 3.16
CA ILE A 512 8.27 9.47 4.50
C ILE A 512 9.72 9.95 4.40
N ARG A 513 10.56 9.28 3.60
CA ARG A 513 11.96 9.69 3.37
C ARG A 513 12.04 11.08 2.73
N PHE A 514 11.19 11.34 1.73
CA PHE A 514 11.08 12.66 1.12
C PHE A 514 10.69 13.75 2.12
N ALA A 515 9.60 13.53 2.87
CA ALA A 515 9.08 14.50 3.83
C ALA A 515 10.11 14.85 4.92
N LEU A 516 10.88 13.85 5.40
CA LEU A 516 11.97 14.08 6.35
C LEU A 516 13.15 14.82 5.70
N GLY A 517 13.62 14.36 4.53
CA GLY A 517 14.76 14.95 3.83
C GLY A 517 14.53 16.40 3.43
N ALA A 518 13.34 16.72 2.93
CA ALA A 518 12.95 18.05 2.48
C ALA A 518 12.97 19.11 3.59
N ASN A 519 12.82 18.71 4.85
CA ASN A 519 12.78 19.61 6.01
C ASN A 519 14.10 19.69 6.79
N ILE A 520 15.02 18.72 6.60
CA ILE A 520 16.25 18.61 7.40
C ILE A 520 17.47 19.11 6.63
N VAL A 521 17.54 18.87 5.32
CA VAL A 521 18.74 19.20 4.51
C VAL A 521 18.67 20.66 4.05
N PRO A 522 19.67 21.52 4.36
CA PRO A 522 19.71 22.89 3.86
C PRO A 522 19.81 22.95 2.33
N GLY A 523 19.17 23.93 1.70
CA GLY A 523 19.14 24.07 0.23
C GLY A 523 20.50 24.30 -0.44
N VAL A 524 21.51 24.74 0.31
CA VAL A 524 22.90 24.86 -0.18
C VAL A 524 23.65 23.52 -0.17
N LEU A 525 23.19 22.54 0.60
CA LEU A 525 23.74 21.19 0.71
C LEU A 525 22.93 20.15 -0.09
N GLY A 526 22.19 20.60 -1.11
CA GLY A 526 21.35 19.74 -1.94
C GLY A 526 19.91 19.55 -1.45
N GLY A 527 19.50 20.23 -0.37
CA GLY A 527 18.12 20.24 0.09
C GLY A 527 17.18 21.09 -0.77
N GLY A 528 15.89 21.07 -0.43
CA GLY A 528 14.88 21.87 -1.11
C GLY A 528 15.13 23.37 -0.96
N ARG A 529 14.91 24.14 -2.04
CA ARG A 529 15.08 25.61 -2.07
C ARG A 529 13.78 26.39 -2.19
N ARG A 530 12.64 25.70 -2.11
CA ARG A 530 11.29 26.29 -2.08
C ARG A 530 10.60 25.82 -0.81
N LYS A 531 9.64 26.60 -0.32
CA LYS A 531 8.85 26.19 0.85
C LYS A 531 7.96 25.02 0.43
N LEU A 532 8.25 23.83 0.95
CA LEU A 532 7.37 22.66 0.86
C LEU A 532 6.16 22.85 1.77
N VAL A 533 4.98 22.52 1.25
CA VAL A 533 3.74 22.42 2.00
C VAL A 533 3.20 21.02 1.76
N ILE A 534 3.31 20.14 2.76
CA ILE A 534 2.64 18.83 2.70
C ILE A 534 1.17 19.06 3.05
N PHE A 535 0.28 18.75 2.11
CA PHE A 535 -1.13 19.03 2.23
C PHE A 535 -1.95 17.75 2.46
N VAL A 536 -2.88 17.82 3.41
CA VAL A 536 -3.92 16.82 3.68
C VAL A 536 -5.25 17.56 3.72
N ALA A 537 -6.26 17.03 3.03
CA ALA A 537 -7.58 17.66 2.97
C ALA A 537 -8.25 17.66 4.36
N ASP A 538 -8.80 18.83 4.72
CA ASP A 538 -9.67 19.01 5.89
C ASP A 538 -11.09 19.31 5.40
N VAL A 539 -11.91 18.26 5.30
CA VAL A 539 -13.27 18.35 4.76
C VAL A 539 -14.22 18.84 5.84
N LYS A 540 -14.39 20.17 5.88
CA LYS A 540 -15.37 20.87 6.69
C LYS A 540 -16.34 21.64 5.79
N SER A 541 -17.56 21.82 6.26
CA SER A 541 -18.61 22.56 5.57
C SER A 541 -18.14 23.96 5.14
N GLU A 542 -17.49 24.70 6.05
CA GLU A 542 -16.91 26.03 5.77
C GLU A 542 -15.90 26.04 4.61
N ASN A 543 -15.14 24.95 4.43
CA ASN A 543 -14.17 24.83 3.33
C ASN A 543 -14.85 24.41 2.02
N LEU A 544 -15.99 23.70 2.11
CA LEU A 544 -16.77 23.26 0.95
C LEU A 544 -17.64 24.37 0.36
N GLU A 545 -18.06 25.36 1.15
CA GLU A 545 -18.92 26.46 0.70
C GLU A 545 -18.36 27.24 -0.51
N PRO A 546 -17.07 27.64 -0.55
CA PRO A 546 -16.50 28.27 -1.74
C PRO A 546 -16.55 27.38 -2.99
N VAL A 547 -16.37 26.06 -2.82
CA VAL A 547 -16.47 25.09 -3.93
C VAL A 547 -17.93 24.95 -4.38
N SER A 548 -18.88 24.88 -3.45
CA SER A 548 -20.32 24.90 -3.74
C SER A 548 -20.71 26.11 -4.60
N LYS A 549 -20.14 27.29 -4.31
CA LYS A 549 -20.38 28.50 -5.11
C LYS A 549 -19.85 28.34 -6.54
N LEU A 550 -18.64 27.82 -6.72
CA LEU A 550 -18.07 27.57 -8.05
C LEU A 550 -18.89 26.55 -8.85
N MET A 551 -19.43 25.54 -8.17
CA MET A 551 -20.34 24.56 -8.79
C MET A 551 -21.66 25.20 -9.21
N ALA A 552 -22.26 26.03 -8.36
CA ALA A 552 -23.49 26.76 -8.66
C ALA A 552 -23.32 27.71 -9.86
N GLU A 553 -22.13 28.31 -10.00
CA GLU A 553 -21.76 29.17 -11.14
C GLU A 553 -21.40 28.37 -12.41
N GLY A 554 -21.39 27.03 -12.36
CA GLY A 554 -20.99 26.17 -13.47
C GLY A 554 -19.51 26.23 -13.82
N LYS A 555 -18.68 26.86 -12.98
CA LYS A 555 -17.23 26.99 -13.18
C LYS A 555 -16.45 25.74 -12.78
N VAL A 556 -17.02 24.93 -11.92
CA VAL A 556 -16.44 23.67 -11.45
C VAL A 556 -17.47 22.56 -11.59
N LYS A 557 -17.11 21.51 -12.31
CA LYS A 557 -17.89 20.27 -12.42
C LYS A 557 -17.02 19.05 -12.16
N THR A 558 -17.67 17.99 -11.69
CA THR A 558 -17.05 16.68 -11.52
C THR A 558 -16.78 16.06 -12.89
N ILE A 559 -15.56 15.58 -13.10
CA ILE A 559 -15.23 14.73 -14.25
C ILE A 559 -15.27 13.31 -13.75
N THR A 560 -16.26 12.55 -14.21
CA THR A 560 -16.48 11.16 -13.80
C THR A 560 -15.80 10.23 -14.78
N ASP A 561 -14.91 9.37 -14.26
CA ASP A 561 -14.28 8.28 -15.02
C ASP A 561 -15.29 7.20 -15.32
N GLN A 562 -15.92 6.68 -14.27
CA GLN A 562 -16.92 5.61 -14.37
C GLN A 562 -17.83 5.61 -13.14
N VAL A 563 -19.08 5.23 -13.35
CA VAL A 563 -20.07 4.98 -12.29
C VAL A 563 -20.28 3.48 -12.16
N PHE A 564 -20.15 2.96 -10.95
CA PHE A 564 -20.41 1.56 -10.61
C PHE A 564 -21.66 1.46 -9.75
N SER A 565 -22.41 0.36 -9.84
CA SER A 565 -23.49 0.10 -8.90
C SER A 565 -22.94 -0.32 -7.54
N PHE A 566 -23.77 -0.23 -6.50
CA PHE A 566 -23.39 -0.59 -5.13
C PHE A 566 -22.95 -2.06 -4.99
N GLU A 567 -23.51 -2.96 -5.80
CA GLU A 567 -23.12 -4.37 -5.82
C GLU A 567 -21.73 -4.59 -6.43
N ASN A 568 -21.27 -3.63 -7.25
CA ASN A 568 -20.01 -3.69 -7.98
C ASN A 568 -18.91 -2.81 -7.35
N VAL A 569 -19.03 -2.48 -6.07
CA VAL A 569 -18.03 -1.67 -5.34
C VAL A 569 -16.63 -2.28 -5.41
N ALA A 570 -16.50 -3.61 -5.41
CA ALA A 570 -15.19 -4.25 -5.55
C ALA A 570 -14.50 -3.90 -6.89
N GLU A 571 -15.27 -3.83 -7.98
CA GLU A 571 -14.76 -3.40 -9.29
C GLU A 571 -14.44 -1.91 -9.32
N ALA A 572 -15.24 -1.08 -8.64
CA ALA A 572 -14.93 0.34 -8.47
C ALA A 572 -13.60 0.57 -7.75
N VAL A 573 -13.32 -0.22 -6.70
CA VAL A 573 -12.04 -0.18 -5.97
C VAL A 573 -10.91 -0.68 -6.85
N LYS A 574 -11.08 -1.78 -7.61
CA LYS A 574 -10.08 -2.24 -8.58
C LYS A 574 -9.76 -1.14 -9.60
N ARG A 575 -10.78 -0.49 -10.17
CA ARG A 575 -10.61 0.62 -11.12
C ARG A 575 -9.80 1.76 -10.50
N LEU A 576 -10.12 2.16 -9.28
CA LEU A 576 -9.38 3.19 -8.56
C LEU A 576 -7.90 2.79 -8.34
N LYS A 577 -7.65 1.53 -7.95
CA LYS A 577 -6.31 1.01 -7.65
C LYS A 577 -5.38 0.97 -8.85
N THR A 578 -5.91 0.92 -10.07
CA THR A 578 -5.08 1.00 -11.29
C THR A 578 -4.27 2.31 -11.40
N GLY A 579 -4.68 3.37 -10.70
CA GLY A 579 -4.10 4.70 -10.86
C GLY A 579 -4.36 5.34 -12.24
N ARG A 580 -5.13 4.67 -13.11
CA ARG A 580 -5.41 5.05 -14.51
C ARG A 580 -6.81 5.64 -14.69
N ALA A 581 -7.52 5.93 -13.61
CA ALA A 581 -8.82 6.61 -13.65
C ALA A 581 -8.65 8.07 -14.12
N THR A 582 -9.52 8.49 -15.03
CA THR A 582 -9.55 9.84 -15.59
C THR A 582 -10.66 10.63 -14.91
N GLY A 583 -10.32 11.34 -13.84
CA GLY A 583 -11.28 11.98 -12.95
C GLY A 583 -11.69 11.10 -11.76
N LYS A 584 -12.99 11.11 -11.42
CA LYS A 584 -13.56 10.48 -10.22
C LYS A 584 -14.24 9.15 -10.53
N VAL A 585 -13.95 8.14 -9.73
CA VAL A 585 -14.71 6.88 -9.69
C VAL A 585 -15.86 7.06 -8.71
N ILE A 586 -17.09 6.84 -9.17
CA ILE A 586 -18.31 7.03 -8.39
C ILE A 586 -19.02 5.68 -8.19
N VAL A 587 -19.61 5.47 -7.03
CA VAL A 587 -20.52 4.38 -6.74
C VAL A 587 -21.92 4.94 -6.57
N ASP A 588 -22.86 4.48 -7.39
CA ASP A 588 -24.29 4.74 -7.25
C ASP A 588 -24.88 3.76 -6.21
N VAL A 589 -25.29 4.32 -5.07
CA VAL A 589 -25.83 3.57 -3.93
C VAL A 589 -27.34 3.40 -4.04
N ALA A 590 -28.04 4.37 -4.66
CA ALA A 590 -29.49 4.36 -4.77
C ALA A 590 -30.01 3.36 -5.83
N GLY A 591 -29.18 3.03 -6.82
CA GLY A 591 -29.53 2.13 -7.92
C GLY A 591 -30.41 2.79 -8.99
N LYS A 592 -30.57 2.13 -10.14
CA LYS A 592 -31.39 2.63 -11.27
C LYS A 592 -32.87 2.77 -10.83
N GLY A 593 -33.32 4.00 -10.56
CA GLY A 593 -34.74 4.31 -10.34
C GLY A 593 -35.09 5.23 -9.18
N GLN A 594 -34.11 5.76 -8.43
CA GLN A 594 -34.35 6.68 -7.30
C GLN A 594 -33.67 8.07 -7.45
N GLN A 595 -33.24 8.43 -8.66
CA GLN A 595 -32.61 9.72 -8.97
C GLN A 595 -33.58 10.89 -8.93
#